data_AF-A0A8S4QCI6-F1
#
_entry.id   AF-A0A8S4QCI6-F1
#
_cell.length_a   1.000
_cell.length_b   1.000
_cell.length_c   1.000
_cell.angle_alpha   90.00
_cell.angle_beta   90.00
_cell.angle_gamma   90.00
#
_symmetry.space_group_name_H-M   'P 1'
#
loop_
_entity.id
_entity.type
_entity.pdbx_description
1 polymer ?
#
loop_
_entity_poly.entity_id
_entity_poly.type
_entity_poly.pdbx_seq_one_letter_code
_entity_poly.pdbx_strand_id
1 'polypeptide(L)'
;MFAINSCLMVVSTVYCFVFLEWQTRPEQKSLKEAGVRNPLGDFFDLNNIKQTIGTLTKKRPNNRRLFLWFLLISMAFYTFQRGW
;
A
#
# COMPACT_ATOMS: atom_id res chain seq x y z
N MET A 1 1.45 -27.85 14.41
CA MET A 1 1.51 -27.03 13.19
C MET A 1 1.12 -25.58 13.46
N PHE A 2 -0.12 -25.29 13.87
CA PHE A 2 -0.61 -23.91 14.11
C PHE A 2 0.21 -23.13 15.16
N ALA A 3 0.41 -23.70 16.36
CA ALA A 3 1.11 -23.00 17.45
C ALA A 3 2.54 -22.59 17.09
N ILE A 4 3.30 -23.47 16.44
CA ILE A 4 4.68 -23.19 15.99
C ILE A 4 4.67 -22.05 14.97
N ASN A 5 3.75 -22.08 14.00
CA ASN A 5 3.63 -21.03 12.99
C ASN A 5 3.25 -19.68 13.61
N SER A 6 2.29 -19.67 14.54
CA SER A 6 1.88 -18.46 15.26
C SER A 6 3.04 -17.88 16.09
N CYS A 7 3.83 -18.72 16.77
CA CYS A 7 5.02 -18.26 17.50
C CYS A 7 6.06 -17.64 16.56
N LEU A 8 6.33 -18.24 15.41
CA LEU A 8 7.25 -17.67 14.41
C LEU A 8 6.77 -16.32 13.87
N MET A 9 5.47 -16.17 13.64
CA MET A 9 4.86 -14.89 13.23
C MET A 9 5.01 -13.82 14.31
N VAL A 10 4.80 -14.17 15.58
CA VAL A 10 4.99 -13.23 16.70
C VAL A 10 6.45 -12.81 16.81
N VAL A 11 7.39 -13.75 16.75
CA VAL A 11 8.83 -13.45 16.79
C VAL A 11 9.25 -12.56 15.62
N SER A 12 8.79 -12.88 14.40
CA SER A 12 9.05 -12.06 13.22
C SER A 12 8.50 -10.64 13.34
N THR A 13 7.28 -10.52 13.88
CA THR A 13 6.65 -9.22 14.13
C THR A 13 7.46 -8.38 15.12
N VAL A 14 7.87 -8.98 16.25
CA VAL A 14 8.70 -8.31 17.25
C VAL A 14 10.06 -7.91 16.67
N TYR A 15 10.70 -8.79 15.89
CA TYR A 15 11.95 -8.49 15.22
C TYR A 15 11.83 -7.27 14.28
N CYS A 16 10.78 -7.22 13.46
CA CYS A 16 10.52 -6.07 12.60
C CYS A 16 10.34 -4.78 13.39
N PHE A 17 9.63 -4.80 14.52
CA PHE A 17 9.43 -3.59 15.33
C PHE A 17 10.70 -3.06 15.98
N VAL A 18 11.61 -3.96 16.38
CA VAL A 18 12.84 -3.58 17.10
C VAL A 18 13.98 -3.23 16.15
N PHE A 19 14.14 -3.97 15.05
CA PHE A 19 15.32 -3.87 14.19
C PHE A 19 15.08 -3.17 12.86
N LEU A 20 13.84 -3.09 12.38
CA LEU A 20 13.57 -2.45 11.09
C LEU A 20 13.47 -0.95 11.27
N GLU A 21 14.25 -0.21 10.47
CA GLU A 21 14.08 1.23 10.38
C GLU A 21 12.69 1.56 9.82
N TRP A 22 11.91 2.31 10.59
CA TRP A 22 10.57 2.73 10.20
C TRP A 22 10.56 3.61 8.94
N GLN A 23 11.68 4.24 8.62
CA GLN A 23 11.87 5.05 7.42
C GLN A 23 12.87 4.37 6.48
N THR A 24 12.36 3.64 5.48
CA THR A 24 13.21 2.94 4.50
C THR A 24 13.74 3.83 3.39
N ARG A 25 13.15 5.04 3.23
CA ARG A 25 13.56 6.03 2.23
C ARG A 25 13.48 7.45 2.81
N PRO A 26 14.42 8.33 2.45
CA PRO A 26 14.40 9.73 2.92
C PRO A 26 13.18 10.51 2.44
N GLU A 27 12.54 10.07 1.35
CA GLU A 27 11.30 10.67 0.83
C GLU A 27 10.06 10.33 1.66
N GLN A 28 10.10 9.27 2.48
CA GLN A 28 8.98 8.88 3.35
C GLN A 28 8.91 9.85 4.53
N LYS A 29 7.87 10.69 4.55
CA LYS A 29 7.58 11.59 5.66
C LYS A 29 6.79 10.87 6.75
N SER A 30 7.08 11.18 8.01
CA SER A 30 6.24 10.72 9.13
C SER A 30 4.82 11.27 8.97
N LEU A 31 3.78 10.53 9.40
CA LEU A 31 2.38 11.01 9.38
C LEU A 31 2.23 12.36 10.09
N LYS A 32 3.04 12.60 11.12
CA LYS A 32 3.09 13.87 11.86
C LYS A 32 3.69 15.01 11.03
N GLU A 33 4.72 14.73 10.23
CA GLU A 33 5.37 15.69 9.32
C GLU A 33 4.54 15.93 8.05
N ALA A 34 3.73 14.95 7.65
CA ALA A 34 2.78 15.06 6.56
C ALA A 34 1.52 15.86 6.95
N GLY A 35 1.37 16.25 8.23
CA GLY A 35 0.23 17.05 8.70
C GLY A 35 -1.09 16.28 8.78
N VAL A 36 -1.03 14.94 8.83
CA VAL A 36 -2.23 14.08 8.84
C VAL A 36 -2.97 14.24 10.16
N ARG A 37 -4.06 15.04 10.15
CA ARG A 37 -4.91 15.28 11.35
C ARG A 37 -5.98 14.21 11.55
N ASN A 38 -6.43 13.57 10.46
CA ASN A 38 -7.43 12.52 10.51
C ASN A 38 -7.10 11.44 9.46
N PRO A 39 -6.49 10.31 9.85
CA PRO A 39 -5.96 9.32 8.90
C PRO A 39 -7.00 8.81 7.91
N LEU A 40 -8.24 8.59 8.37
CA LEU A 40 -9.33 8.15 7.51
C LEU A 40 -9.82 9.27 6.59
N GLY A 41 -10.00 10.48 7.11
CA GLY A 41 -10.44 11.62 6.31
C GLY A 41 -9.42 12.03 5.24
N ASP A 42 -8.13 11.91 5.54
CA ASP A 42 -7.03 12.25 4.63
C ASP A 42 -6.84 11.16 3.55
N PHE A 43 -7.08 9.89 3.91
CA PHE A 43 -7.12 8.79 2.95
C PHE A 43 -8.27 8.95 1.94
N PHE A 44 -9.43 9.42 2.41
CA PHE A 44 -10.59 9.73 1.58
C PHE A 44 -10.60 11.16 1.03
N ASP A 45 -9.51 11.92 1.13
CA ASP A 45 -9.45 13.24 0.51
C ASP A 45 -9.61 13.08 -1.02
N LEU A 46 -10.64 13.74 -1.55
CA LEU A 46 -10.93 13.78 -2.98
C LEU A 46 -9.73 14.28 -3.78
N ASN A 47 -8.86 15.11 -3.21
CA ASN A 47 -7.64 15.56 -3.86
C ASN A 47 -6.64 14.40 -4.04
N ASN A 48 -6.43 13.58 -3.01
CA ASN A 48 -5.58 12.39 -3.08
C ASN A 48 -6.12 11.38 -4.11
N ILE A 49 -7.44 11.18 -4.12
CA ILE A 49 -8.11 10.32 -5.11
C ILE A 49 -7.89 10.87 -6.53
N LYS A 50 -8.14 12.16 -6.76
CA LYS A 50 -7.92 12.82 -8.07
C LYS A 50 -6.47 12.70 -8.53
N GLN A 51 -5.51 12.95 -7.63
CA GLN A 51 -4.09 12.87 -7.95
C GLN A 51 -3.66 11.43 -8.28
N THR A 52 -4.17 10.45 -7.55
CA THR A 52 -3.92 9.02 -7.79
C THR A 52 -4.45 8.60 -9.16
N ILE A 53 -5.72 8.95 -9.46
CA ILE A 53 -6.33 8.66 -10.77
C ILE A 53 -5.57 9.36 -11.89
N GLY A 54 -5.17 10.62 -11.70
CA GLY A 54 -4.37 11.38 -12.66
C GLY A 54 -3.01 10.72 -12.93
N THR A 55 -2.35 10.23 -11.87
CA THR A 55 -1.06 9.53 -11.96
C THR A 55 -1.18 8.18 -12.67
N LEU A 56 -2.26 7.43 -12.41
CA LEU A 56 -2.59 6.18 -13.10
C LEU A 56 -2.97 6.39 -14.57
N THR A 57 -3.61 7.52 -14.89
CA THR A 57 -4.10 7.83 -16.25
C THR A 57 -3.06 8.54 -17.12
N LYS A 58 -1.96 9.01 -16.52
CA LYS A 58 -0.85 9.69 -17.22
C LYS A 58 -0.30 8.82 -18.37
N LYS A 59 -0.11 9.43 -19.55
CA LYS A 59 0.43 8.75 -20.73
C LYS A 59 1.86 8.29 -20.43
N ARG A 60 2.13 7.01 -20.69
CA ARG A 60 3.46 6.38 -20.54
C ARG A 60 3.87 5.75 -21.87
N PRO A 61 5.18 5.71 -22.19
CA PRO A 61 5.65 5.08 -23.41
C PRO A 61 5.29 3.59 -23.42
N ASN A 62 5.16 3.03 -24.63
CA ASN A 62 4.92 1.61 -24.86
C ASN A 62 3.60 1.08 -24.23
N ASN A 63 2.52 1.87 -24.24
CA ASN A 63 1.20 1.49 -23.74
C ASN A 63 1.16 0.93 -22.30
N ARG A 64 2.20 1.18 -21.49
CA ARG A 64 2.34 0.67 -20.10
C ARG A 64 1.19 1.10 -19.20
N ARG A 65 0.49 2.19 -19.55
CA ARG A 65 -0.73 2.62 -18.88
C ARG A 65 -1.81 1.53 -18.91
N LEU A 66 -2.09 0.97 -20.10
CA LEU A 66 -3.12 -0.06 -20.26
C LEU A 66 -2.74 -1.32 -19.49
N PHE A 67 -1.48 -1.73 -19.58
CA PHE A 67 -0.96 -2.85 -18.80
C PHE A 67 -1.16 -2.66 -17.28
N LEU A 68 -0.85 -1.47 -16.75
CA LEU A 68 -1.09 -1.16 -15.34
C LEU A 68 -2.57 -1.25 -14.95
N TRP A 69 -3.47 -0.73 -15.79
CA TRP A 69 -4.91 -0.84 -15.53
C TRP A 69 -5.39 -2.30 -15.55
N PHE A 70 -4.96 -3.09 -16.54
CA PHE A 70 -5.31 -4.52 -16.58
C PHE A 70 -4.77 -5.26 -15.36
N LEU A 71 -3.51 -5.03 -14.98
CA LEU A 71 -2.90 -5.66 -13.81
C LEU A 71 -3.69 -5.34 -12.52
N LEU A 72 -4.03 -4.07 -12.29
CA LEU A 72 -4.77 -3.65 -11.10
C LEU A 72 -6.16 -4.25 -11.06
N ILE A 73 -6.87 -4.26 -12.19
CA ILE A 73 -8.21 -4.87 -12.32
C ILE A 73 -8.13 -6.38 -12.09
N SER A 74 -7.16 -7.07 -12.69
CA SER A 74 -6.94 -8.50 -12.49
C SER A 74 -6.65 -8.84 -11.03
N MET A 75 -5.80 -8.06 -10.35
CA MET A 75 -5.52 -8.25 -8.93
C MET A 75 -6.76 -8.00 -8.06
N ALA A 76 -7.54 -6.96 -8.36
CA ALA A 76 -8.80 -6.71 -7.67
C ALA A 76 -9.76 -7.90 -7.82
N PHE A 77 -9.98 -8.38 -9.05
CA PHE A 77 -10.82 -9.57 -9.27
C PHE A 77 -10.25 -10.81 -8.59
N TYR A 78 -8.93 -11.00 -8.59
CA TYR A 78 -8.29 -12.11 -7.87
C TYR A 78 -8.56 -12.05 -6.37
N THR A 79 -8.52 -10.86 -5.74
CA THR A 79 -8.85 -10.73 -4.32
C THR A 79 -10.30 -11.09 -4.01
N PHE A 80 -11.24 -10.71 -4.90
CA PHE A 80 -12.64 -11.11 -4.75
C PHE A 80 -12.85 -12.61 -5.03
N GLN A 81 -12.12 -13.20 -5.96
CA GLN A 81 -12.20 -14.64 -6.23
C GLN A 81 -11.62 -15.48 -5.09
N ARG A 82 -10.55 -15.01 -4.44
CA ARG A 82 -9.86 -15.73 -3.35
C ARG A 82 -10.57 -15.57 -1.99
N GLY A 83 -11.38 -14.53 -1.83
CA GLY A 83 -12.08 -14.20 -0.59
C GLY A 83 -13.37 -15.00 -0.32
N TRP A 84 -13.68 -16.01 -1.14
CA TRP A 84 -14.82 -16.93 -0.99
C TRP A 84 -14.35 -18.38 -1.06
#